data_AF-A0A368FCU8-F1
#
_entry.id   AF-A0A368FCU8-F1
#
_cell.length_a   1.000
_cell.length_b   1.000
_cell.length_c   1.000
_cell.angle_alpha   90.00
_cell.angle_beta   90.00
_cell.angle_gamma   90.00
#
_symmetry.space_group_name_H-M   'P 1'
#
loop_
_entity.id
_entity.type
_entity.pdbx_description
1 polymer ?
#
loop_
_entity_poly.entity_id
_entity_poly.type
_entity_poly.pdbx_seq_one_letter_code
_entity_poly.pdbx_strand_id
1 'polypeptide(L)'
;MTSLRTESAWANQSPSPPSYLPVPGTKLTDDLTFMERTFNLISYFRALYIHHHVVLPRIDAVFQKHYPGVATAFDIERNASINFVNNPPIFDFARPYMPRVNFVGGLHCRNATALGGALNDFVKGASDDDGFVLITSGFTAHWEKASQWVKDAYLGAFRALPKVRFVWQYDGEPIKHLPPNVFTQSWLPQQDLLGHPKCRTHISHGGINSVIESVWHGVPTIGIPLTVAAHDNLLRISARGAGLLITKSELTQDKLVWALKEIRKNT
;
A
#
# COMPACT_ATOMS: atom_id res chain seq x y z
N MET A 1 -0.92 15.61 -4.07
CA MET A 1 -1.16 14.36 -4.83
C MET A 1 -0.49 13.19 -4.12
N THR A 2 -1.07 11.99 -4.21
CA THR A 2 -0.52 10.80 -3.53
C THR A 2 0.74 10.27 -4.21
N SER A 3 0.77 10.23 -5.54
CA SER A 3 1.94 9.85 -6.33
C SER A 3 2.01 10.68 -7.61
N LEU A 4 3.21 10.83 -8.16
CA LEU A 4 3.42 11.51 -9.44
C LEU A 4 3.08 10.53 -10.57
N ARG A 5 1.81 10.37 -10.91
CA ARG A 5 1.40 9.48 -12.02
C ARG A 5 1.83 10.05 -13.38
N THR A 6 1.76 9.23 -14.42
CA THR A 6 2.09 9.64 -15.80
C THR A 6 1.36 10.92 -16.23
N GLU A 7 0.06 10.98 -15.95
CA GLU A 7 -0.80 12.08 -16.38
C GLU A 7 -0.56 13.32 -15.52
N SER A 8 -0.32 13.13 -14.22
CA SER A 8 0.10 14.20 -13.32
C SER A 8 1.49 14.74 -13.67
N ALA A 9 2.42 13.89 -14.11
CA ALA A 9 3.72 14.33 -14.60
C ALA A 9 3.54 15.21 -15.85
N TRP A 10 2.64 14.83 -16.76
CA TRP A 10 2.33 15.63 -17.94
C TRP A 10 1.73 17.01 -17.59
N ALA A 11 0.75 17.05 -16.68
CA ALA A 11 0.22 18.31 -16.15
C ALA A 11 1.33 19.15 -15.52
N ASN A 12 2.24 18.50 -14.79
CA ASN A 12 3.38 19.14 -14.13
C ASN A 12 4.57 19.49 -15.04
N GLN A 13 4.44 19.29 -16.36
CA GLN A 13 5.53 19.48 -17.32
C GLN A 13 6.78 18.65 -16.96
N SER A 14 6.61 17.59 -16.16
CA SER A 14 7.67 16.70 -15.73
C SER A 14 7.82 15.54 -16.71
N PRO A 15 9.05 15.14 -17.08
CA PRO A 15 9.22 14.01 -17.99
C PRO A 15 8.71 12.71 -17.32
N SER A 16 8.13 11.83 -18.14
CA SER A 16 7.67 10.52 -17.69
C SER A 16 7.97 9.47 -18.77
N PRO A 17 9.24 9.12 -19.02
CA PRO A 17 9.60 8.31 -20.18
C PRO A 17 9.09 6.86 -20.06
N PRO A 18 8.25 6.39 -21.00
CA PRO A 18 7.67 5.05 -20.93
C PRO A 18 8.67 3.92 -21.25
N SER A 19 9.90 4.25 -21.62
CA SER A 19 10.96 3.27 -21.90
C SER A 19 11.53 2.61 -20.64
N TYR A 20 11.38 3.23 -19.47
CA TYR A 20 11.84 2.70 -18.18
C TYR A 20 10.93 3.03 -17.00
N LEU A 21 9.93 3.90 -17.16
CA LEU A 21 8.92 4.17 -16.12
C LEU A 21 7.61 3.44 -16.43
N PRO A 22 7.28 2.38 -15.67
CA PRO A 22 5.98 1.72 -15.76
C PRO A 22 4.83 2.67 -15.49
N VAL A 23 3.82 2.63 -16.36
CA VAL A 23 2.54 3.29 -16.15
C VAL A 23 1.79 2.54 -15.03
N PRO A 24 1.18 3.24 -14.06
CA PRO A 24 0.38 2.60 -13.01
C PRO A 24 -0.64 1.60 -13.57
N GLY A 25 -0.73 0.43 -12.94
CA GLY A 25 -1.63 -0.66 -13.33
C GLY A 25 -1.13 -1.61 -14.41
N THR A 26 0.06 -1.38 -14.97
CA THR A 26 0.71 -2.34 -15.89
C THR A 26 1.29 -3.56 -15.18
N LYS A 27 1.49 -3.48 -13.86
CA LYS A 27 2.16 -4.50 -13.02
C LYS A 27 3.63 -4.75 -13.38
N LEU A 28 4.26 -3.82 -14.11
CA LEU A 28 5.66 -3.90 -14.50
C LEU A 28 6.57 -3.19 -13.48
N THR A 29 7.84 -3.59 -13.45
CA THR A 29 8.92 -2.92 -12.71
C THR A 29 9.75 -2.02 -13.63
N ASP A 30 10.74 -1.30 -13.10
CA ASP A 30 11.67 -0.49 -13.89
C ASP A 30 12.71 -1.30 -14.68
N ASP A 31 12.73 -2.62 -14.50
CA ASP A 31 13.49 -3.56 -15.33
C ASP A 31 12.59 -4.13 -16.44
N LEU A 32 12.53 -3.41 -17.57
CA LEU A 32 11.64 -3.71 -18.69
C LEU A 32 12.38 -4.33 -19.87
N THR A 33 11.88 -5.47 -20.35
CA THR A 33 12.24 -6.04 -21.66
C THR A 33 11.70 -5.19 -22.81
N PHE A 34 12.19 -5.42 -24.04
CA PHE A 34 11.73 -4.68 -25.22
C PHE A 34 10.20 -4.77 -25.44
N MET A 35 9.62 -5.96 -25.25
CA MET A 35 8.18 -6.16 -25.42
C MET A 35 7.39 -5.46 -24.31
N GLU A 36 7.88 -5.49 -23.07
CA GLU A 36 7.24 -4.77 -21.95
C GLU A 36 7.32 -3.25 -22.13
N ARG A 37 8.43 -2.72 -22.67
CA ARG A 37 8.52 -1.29 -23.06
C ARG A 37 7.49 -0.91 -24.10
N THR A 38 7.29 -1.77 -25.10
CA THR A 38 6.28 -1.55 -26.15
C THR A 38 4.87 -1.55 -25.56
N PHE A 39 4.56 -2.53 -24.71
CA PHE A 39 3.29 -2.58 -23.99
C PHE A 39 3.09 -1.38 -23.04
N ASN A 40 4.15 -0.96 -22.36
CA ASN A 40 4.12 0.20 -21.47
C ASN A 40 3.91 1.51 -22.23
N LEU A 41 4.49 1.66 -23.42
CA LEU A 41 4.25 2.80 -24.30
C LEU A 41 2.79 2.87 -24.78
N ILE A 42 2.19 1.74 -25.16
CA ILE A 42 0.76 1.67 -25.50
C ILE A 42 -0.10 2.06 -24.29
N SER A 43 0.26 1.52 -23.12
CA SER A 43 -0.41 1.83 -21.85
C SER A 43 -0.29 3.31 -21.47
N TYR A 44 0.84 3.94 -21.79
CA TYR A 44 1.10 5.37 -21.58
C TYR A 44 0.11 6.23 -22.37
N PHE A 45 -0.01 5.99 -23.68
CA PHE A 45 -0.96 6.74 -24.52
C PHE A 45 -2.40 6.50 -24.07
N ARG A 46 -2.75 5.25 -23.74
CA ARG A 46 -4.07 4.91 -23.19
C ARG A 46 -4.36 5.68 -21.90
N ALA A 47 -3.40 5.77 -20.97
CA ALA A 47 -3.55 6.47 -19.70
C ALA A 47 -3.80 7.98 -19.93
N LEU A 48 -2.98 8.62 -20.78
CA LEU A 48 -3.18 10.02 -21.14
C LEU A 48 -4.57 10.26 -21.77
N TYR A 49 -4.98 9.40 -22.71
CA TYR A 49 -6.28 9.51 -23.37
C TYR A 49 -7.44 9.37 -22.39
N ILE A 50 -7.43 8.34 -21.55
CA ILE A 50 -8.47 8.13 -20.53
C ILE A 50 -8.50 9.31 -19.57
N HIS A 51 -7.36 9.78 -19.09
CA HIS A 51 -7.33 10.88 -18.15
C HIS A 51 -7.89 12.17 -18.76
N HIS A 52 -7.45 12.52 -19.98
CA HIS A 52 -7.82 13.77 -20.63
C HIS A 52 -9.26 13.79 -21.16
N HIS A 53 -9.75 12.67 -21.71
CA HIS A 53 -11.06 12.62 -22.36
C HIS A 53 -12.17 11.99 -21.50
N VAL A 54 -11.83 11.32 -20.40
CA VAL A 54 -12.82 10.61 -19.57
C VAL A 54 -12.81 11.10 -18.12
N VAL A 55 -11.63 11.26 -17.51
CA VAL A 55 -11.53 11.63 -16.09
C VAL A 55 -11.67 13.13 -15.88
N LEU A 56 -10.83 13.94 -16.54
CA LEU A 56 -10.81 15.40 -16.36
C LEU A 56 -12.17 16.06 -16.65
N PRO A 57 -12.89 15.73 -17.75
CA PRO A 57 -14.21 16.34 -18.02
C PRO A 57 -15.25 16.06 -16.93
N ARG A 58 -15.16 14.90 -16.26
CA ARG A 58 -16.06 14.56 -15.14
C ARG A 58 -15.71 15.33 -13.88
N ILE A 59 -14.42 15.53 -13.61
CA ILE A 59 -13.96 16.37 -12.50
C ILE A 59 -14.38 17.83 -12.76
N ASP A 60 -14.18 18.33 -13.97
CA ASP A 60 -14.57 19.68 -14.38
C ASP A 60 -16.07 19.90 -14.23
N ALA A 61 -16.90 18.93 -14.61
CA ALA A 61 -18.35 19.03 -14.41
C ALA A 61 -18.73 19.16 -12.92
N VAL A 62 -18.06 18.44 -12.02
CA VAL A 62 -18.26 18.57 -10.58
C VAL A 62 -17.78 19.94 -10.08
N PHE A 63 -16.61 20.40 -10.55
CA PHE A 63 -16.08 21.71 -10.18
C PHE A 63 -16.97 22.84 -10.64
N GLN A 64 -17.45 22.84 -11.89
CA GLN A 64 -18.37 23.86 -12.39
C GLN A 64 -19.72 23.85 -11.66
N LYS A 65 -20.21 22.67 -11.23
CA LYS A 65 -21.45 22.57 -10.46
C LYS A 65 -21.36 23.28 -9.09
N HIS A 66 -20.21 23.17 -8.42
CA HIS A 66 -20.04 23.70 -7.06
C HIS A 66 -19.30 25.04 -7.02
N TYR A 67 -18.51 25.35 -8.04
CA TYR A 67 -17.67 26.54 -8.17
C TYR A 67 -17.71 27.07 -9.61
N PRO A 68 -18.83 27.68 -10.03
CA PRO A 68 -18.98 28.18 -11.40
C PRO A 68 -17.87 29.18 -11.76
N GLY A 69 -17.26 29.01 -12.94
CA GLY A 69 -16.21 29.91 -13.44
C GLY A 69 -14.79 29.58 -12.95
N VAL A 70 -14.62 28.53 -12.14
CA VAL A 70 -13.28 28.04 -11.79
C VAL A 70 -12.55 27.51 -13.03
N ALA A 71 -11.21 27.59 -13.06
CA ALA A 71 -10.40 26.98 -14.11
C ALA A 71 -10.58 25.46 -14.19
N THR A 72 -10.19 24.85 -15.31
CA THR A 72 -10.24 23.38 -15.46
C THR A 72 -9.31 22.71 -14.47
N ALA A 73 -9.63 21.48 -14.07
CA ALA A 73 -8.79 20.68 -13.19
C ALA A 73 -7.37 20.49 -13.75
N PHE A 74 -7.24 20.37 -15.08
CA PHE A 74 -5.95 20.32 -15.76
C PHE A 74 -5.16 21.62 -15.59
N ASP A 75 -5.78 22.78 -15.82
CA ASP A 75 -5.13 24.07 -15.70
C ASP A 75 -4.77 24.40 -14.25
N ILE A 76 -5.61 24.00 -13.29
CA ILE A 76 -5.33 24.12 -11.86
C ILE A 76 -4.05 23.36 -11.50
N GLU A 77 -3.92 22.09 -11.91
CA GLU A 77 -2.72 21.28 -11.66
C GLU A 77 -1.49 21.83 -12.43
N ARG A 78 -1.69 22.19 -13.70
CA ARG A 78 -0.62 22.70 -14.57
C ARG A 78 -0.04 24.02 -14.09
N ASN A 79 -0.87 24.94 -13.63
CA ASN A 79 -0.47 26.29 -13.21
C ASN A 79 -0.05 26.39 -11.74
N ALA A 80 -0.13 25.27 -10.99
CA ALA A 80 0.38 25.23 -9.63
C ALA A 80 1.87 25.60 -9.57
N SER A 81 2.21 26.60 -8.74
CA SER A 81 3.59 27.07 -8.58
C SER A 81 4.47 26.05 -7.86
N ILE A 82 3.90 25.26 -6.95
CA ILE A 82 4.57 24.21 -6.18
C ILE A 82 3.63 23.00 -6.10
N ASN A 83 4.18 21.80 -6.28
CA ASN A 83 3.42 20.55 -6.21
C ASN A 83 4.00 19.64 -5.13
N PHE A 84 3.18 19.31 -4.13
CA PHE A 84 3.54 18.35 -3.09
C PHE A 84 3.06 16.94 -3.41
N VAL A 85 3.99 15.99 -3.42
CA VAL A 85 3.74 14.57 -3.70
C VAL A 85 3.97 13.75 -2.43
N ASN A 86 2.93 13.10 -1.93
CA ASN A 86 2.97 12.28 -0.71
C ASN A 86 3.56 10.87 -0.96
N ASN A 87 4.75 10.85 -1.54
CA ASN A 87 5.53 9.65 -1.79
C ASN A 87 7.00 10.01 -1.54
N PRO A 88 7.80 9.26 -0.77
CA PRO A 88 9.22 9.58 -0.65
C PRO A 88 9.94 9.18 -1.95
N PRO A 89 10.96 9.94 -2.40
CA PRO A 89 11.62 9.66 -3.69
C PRO A 89 12.20 8.23 -3.79
N ILE A 90 12.70 7.70 -2.67
CA ILE A 90 13.27 6.36 -2.58
C ILE A 90 12.25 5.23 -2.80
N PHE A 91 10.96 5.51 -2.59
CA PHE A 91 9.89 4.54 -2.74
C PHE A 91 9.49 4.34 -4.20
N ASP A 92 9.52 5.40 -5.01
CA ASP A 92 9.18 5.30 -6.43
C ASP A 92 10.36 4.81 -7.26
N PHE A 93 10.09 4.33 -8.48
CA PHE A 93 11.15 4.06 -9.45
C PHE A 93 11.89 5.36 -9.82
N ALA A 94 13.18 5.24 -10.11
CA ALA A 94 14.03 6.38 -10.39
C ALA A 94 13.48 7.18 -11.58
N ARG A 95 13.18 8.47 -11.37
CA ARG A 95 12.52 9.29 -12.40
C ARG A 95 12.99 10.74 -12.39
N PRO A 96 12.92 11.42 -13.55
CA PRO A 96 13.01 12.86 -13.64
C PRO A 96 11.71 13.52 -13.16
N TYR A 97 11.84 14.73 -12.64
CA TYR A 97 10.73 15.60 -12.26
C TYR A 97 11.20 17.06 -12.30
N MET A 98 10.26 18.00 -12.46
CA MET A 98 10.59 19.43 -12.46
C MET A 98 10.92 19.93 -11.05
N PRO A 99 11.78 20.96 -10.87
CA PRO A 99 12.14 21.50 -9.56
C PRO A 99 10.96 21.94 -8.68
N ARG A 100 9.81 22.26 -9.28
CA ARG A 100 8.59 22.62 -8.56
C ARG A 100 7.88 21.43 -7.88
N VAL A 101 8.28 20.20 -8.20
CA VAL A 101 7.73 18.97 -7.63
C VAL A 101 8.53 18.60 -6.39
N ASN A 102 7.87 18.63 -5.24
CA ASN A 102 8.45 18.42 -3.93
C ASN A 102 7.85 17.16 -3.30
N PHE A 103 8.71 16.19 -3.02
CA PHE A 103 8.29 14.95 -2.37
C PHE A 103 8.26 15.16 -0.86
N VAL A 104 7.10 14.90 -0.27
CA VAL A 104 6.80 15.10 1.15
C VAL A 104 6.25 13.81 1.79
N GLY A 105 6.49 12.66 1.15
CA GLY A 105 6.07 11.38 1.67
C GLY A 105 6.75 11.07 3.01
N GLY A 106 5.97 10.60 3.98
CA GLY A 106 6.46 10.25 5.31
C GLY A 106 6.36 11.38 6.34
N LEU A 107 5.83 12.56 6.00
CA LEU A 107 5.58 13.61 7.00
C LEU A 107 4.63 13.18 8.13
N HIS A 108 3.77 12.19 7.89
CA HIS A 108 2.88 11.62 8.90
C HIS A 108 3.57 10.55 9.78
N CYS A 109 4.76 10.10 9.40
CA CYS A 109 5.49 9.10 10.15
C CYS A 109 6.10 9.68 11.42
N ARG A 110 6.08 8.90 12.49
CA ARG A 110 6.57 9.28 13.81
C ARG A 110 7.20 8.08 14.52
N ASN A 111 7.92 8.34 15.59
CA ASN A 111 8.35 7.26 16.48
C ASN A 111 7.15 6.61 17.17
N ALA A 112 7.30 5.33 17.48
CA ALA A 112 6.33 4.61 18.29
C ALA A 112 6.26 5.21 19.69
N THR A 113 5.04 5.25 20.21
CA THR A 113 4.70 5.62 21.59
C THR A 113 4.30 4.37 22.35
N ALA A 114 4.24 4.45 23.68
CA ALA A 114 3.94 3.31 24.51
C ALA A 114 2.51 2.77 24.25
N LEU A 115 2.41 1.46 23.99
CA LEU A 115 1.14 0.76 23.91
C LEU A 115 0.55 0.55 25.32
N GLY A 116 -0.77 0.64 25.43
CA GLY A 116 -1.52 0.45 26.68
C GLY A 116 -2.43 -0.78 26.68
N GLY A 117 -2.84 -1.19 27.88
CA GLY A 117 -3.88 -2.20 28.11
C GLY A 117 -3.58 -3.59 27.54
N ALA A 118 -4.64 -4.34 27.25
CA ALA A 118 -4.56 -5.73 26.81
C ALA A 118 -3.77 -5.94 25.51
N LEU A 119 -3.76 -4.94 24.61
CA LEU A 119 -2.97 -5.00 23.39
C LEU A 119 -1.46 -5.03 23.69
N ASN A 120 -1.01 -4.22 24.65
CA ASN A 120 0.39 -4.20 25.09
C ASN A 120 0.81 -5.54 25.68
N ASP A 121 -0.01 -6.11 26.56
CA ASP A 121 0.26 -7.40 27.19
C ASP A 121 0.30 -8.53 26.14
N PHE A 122 -0.57 -8.45 25.15
CA PHE A 122 -0.60 -9.37 24.03
C PHE A 122 0.62 -9.24 23.11
N VAL A 123 1.15 -8.05 22.81
CA VAL A 123 2.37 -7.97 21.98
C VAL A 123 3.64 -8.27 22.77
N LYS A 124 3.69 -7.94 24.07
CA LYS A 124 4.85 -8.20 24.94
C LYS A 124 5.10 -9.68 25.17
N GLY A 125 4.05 -10.47 25.32
CA GLY A 125 4.20 -11.92 25.50
C GLY A 125 4.57 -12.68 24.22
N ALA A 126 4.71 -12.01 23.07
CA ALA A 126 5.29 -12.63 21.88
C ALA A 126 6.73 -13.07 22.18
N SER A 127 7.18 -14.20 21.61
CA SER A 127 8.58 -14.61 21.73
C SER A 127 9.48 -13.62 21.00
N ASP A 128 10.75 -13.53 21.40
CA ASP A 128 11.68 -12.65 20.70
C ASP A 128 12.02 -13.18 19.31
N ASP A 129 12.03 -14.50 19.12
CA ASP A 129 12.31 -15.13 17.83
C ASP A 129 11.15 -14.93 16.83
N ASP A 130 9.91 -15.19 17.25
CA ASP A 130 8.73 -15.17 16.36
C ASP A 130 8.04 -13.82 16.31
N GLY A 131 8.09 -13.07 17.42
CA GLY A 131 7.41 -11.79 17.58
C GLY A 131 5.92 -11.87 17.22
N PHE A 132 5.41 -10.79 16.65
CA PHE A 132 4.04 -10.72 16.16
C PHE A 132 3.96 -10.17 14.74
N VAL A 133 2.86 -10.52 14.08
CA VAL A 133 2.46 -10.05 12.77
C VAL A 133 1.32 -9.06 12.94
N LEU A 134 1.47 -7.88 12.36
CA LEU A 134 0.42 -6.89 12.27
C LEU A 134 -0.37 -7.10 10.98
N ILE A 135 -1.70 -7.08 11.02
CA ILE A 135 -2.57 -7.12 9.84
C ILE A 135 -3.44 -5.88 9.83
N THR A 136 -3.33 -5.05 8.80
CA THR A 136 -4.20 -3.87 8.61
C THR A 136 -4.83 -3.85 7.22
N SER A 137 -6.11 -3.50 7.18
CA SER A 137 -6.88 -3.33 5.95
C SER A 137 -7.11 -1.85 5.61
N GLY A 138 -6.62 -0.93 6.45
CA GLY A 138 -6.79 0.50 6.27
C GLY A 138 -8.24 0.92 6.51
N PHE A 139 -8.62 2.10 6.00
CA PHE A 139 -9.95 2.65 6.20
C PHE A 139 -11.00 2.10 5.21
N THR A 140 -10.58 1.70 4.00
CA THR A 140 -11.51 1.41 2.90
C THR A 140 -11.91 -0.06 2.78
N ALA A 141 -11.17 -0.96 3.43
CA ALA A 141 -11.43 -2.39 3.34
C ALA A 141 -11.94 -2.93 4.68
N HIS A 142 -13.23 -3.24 4.68
CA HIS A 142 -13.96 -3.72 5.83
C HIS A 142 -14.05 -5.25 5.81
N TRP A 143 -13.66 -5.88 6.92
CA TRP A 143 -13.75 -7.32 7.12
C TRP A 143 -15.18 -7.81 7.27
N GLU A 144 -16.13 -6.95 7.66
CA GLU A 144 -17.55 -7.27 7.63
C GLU A 144 -18.00 -7.70 6.20
N LYS A 145 -17.45 -7.06 5.16
CA LYS A 145 -17.78 -7.32 3.73
C LYS A 145 -16.88 -8.37 3.07
N ALA A 146 -15.83 -8.81 3.78
CA ALA A 146 -14.93 -9.81 3.24
C ALA A 146 -15.63 -11.17 3.11
N SER A 147 -15.42 -11.85 1.98
CA SER A 147 -15.95 -13.20 1.75
C SER A 147 -15.40 -14.18 2.79
N GLN A 148 -16.21 -15.16 3.18
CA GLN A 148 -15.85 -16.13 4.22
C GLN A 148 -14.54 -16.87 3.92
N TRP A 149 -14.32 -17.28 2.67
CA TRP A 149 -13.09 -17.96 2.24
C TRP A 149 -11.81 -17.13 2.51
N VAL A 150 -11.88 -15.80 2.45
CA VAL A 150 -10.75 -14.92 2.78
C VAL A 150 -10.48 -15.00 4.27
N LYS A 151 -11.52 -14.89 5.10
CA LYS A 151 -11.39 -15.01 6.57
C LYS A 151 -10.84 -16.38 6.95
N ASP A 152 -11.31 -17.43 6.28
CA ASP A 152 -10.87 -18.81 6.52
C ASP A 152 -9.39 -19.02 6.15
N ALA A 153 -8.90 -18.40 5.07
CA ALA A 153 -7.48 -18.45 4.70
C ALA A 153 -6.58 -17.84 5.78
N TYR A 154 -6.96 -16.67 6.33
CA TYR A 154 -6.24 -16.03 7.43
C TYR A 154 -6.31 -16.87 8.71
N LEU A 155 -7.51 -17.27 9.12
CA LEU A 155 -7.71 -18.08 10.33
C LEU A 155 -7.00 -19.43 10.25
N GLY A 156 -7.00 -20.07 9.08
CA GLY A 156 -6.24 -21.29 8.81
C GLY A 156 -4.74 -21.08 8.99
N ALA A 157 -4.20 -19.98 8.45
CA ALA A 157 -2.79 -19.64 8.61
C ALA A 157 -2.42 -19.35 10.07
N PHE A 158 -3.29 -18.64 10.81
CA PHE A 158 -3.07 -18.34 12.22
C PHE A 158 -3.02 -19.61 13.08
N ARG A 159 -3.91 -20.57 12.82
CA ARG A 159 -3.91 -21.88 13.50
C ARG A 159 -2.70 -22.72 13.14
N ALA A 160 -2.21 -22.64 11.91
CA ALA A 160 -1.01 -23.34 11.45
C ALA A 160 0.28 -22.79 12.06
N LEU A 161 0.25 -21.57 12.63
CA LEU A 161 1.40 -20.88 13.21
C LEU A 161 1.15 -20.50 14.68
N PRO A 162 0.91 -21.48 15.59
CA PRO A 162 0.47 -21.20 16.95
C PRO A 162 1.50 -20.46 17.82
N LYS A 163 2.78 -20.44 17.42
CA LYS A 163 3.85 -19.69 18.10
C LYS A 163 3.89 -18.20 17.74
N VAL A 164 3.34 -17.84 16.58
CA VAL A 164 3.30 -16.46 16.10
C VAL A 164 2.04 -15.78 16.65
N ARG A 165 2.20 -14.58 17.21
CA ARG A 165 1.05 -13.75 17.60
C ARG A 165 0.59 -12.91 16.41
N PHE A 166 -0.72 -12.78 16.24
CA PHE A 166 -1.33 -12.01 15.15
C PHE A 166 -2.16 -10.88 15.75
N VAL A 167 -1.82 -9.64 15.43
CA VAL A 167 -2.62 -8.46 15.78
C VAL A 167 -3.38 -8.04 14.52
N TRP A 168 -4.69 -8.20 14.54
CA TRP A 168 -5.54 -8.10 13.36
C TRP A 168 -6.55 -6.96 13.47
N GLN A 169 -6.41 -5.96 12.60
CA GLN A 169 -7.45 -4.97 12.40
C GLN A 169 -8.68 -5.66 11.81
N TYR A 170 -9.76 -5.77 12.57
CA TYR A 170 -10.95 -6.54 12.21
C TYR A 170 -12.21 -5.87 12.75
N ASP A 171 -13.10 -5.49 11.84
CA ASP A 171 -14.38 -4.82 12.10
C ASP A 171 -15.59 -5.71 11.73
N GLY A 172 -15.37 -6.99 11.46
CA GLY A 172 -16.44 -7.95 11.17
C GLY A 172 -17.10 -8.55 12.42
N GLU A 173 -18.05 -9.45 12.19
CA GLU A 173 -18.73 -10.19 13.24
C GLU A 173 -17.76 -11.01 14.12
N PRO A 174 -18.05 -11.20 15.42
CA PRO A 174 -17.22 -12.00 16.32
C PRO A 174 -16.92 -13.39 15.77
N ILE A 175 -15.64 -13.72 15.70
CA ILE A 175 -15.17 -15.01 15.17
C ILE A 175 -15.36 -16.08 16.25
N LYS A 176 -16.21 -17.07 15.97
CA LYS A 176 -16.35 -18.26 16.83
C LYS A 176 -15.03 -19.01 16.89
N HIS A 177 -14.57 -19.35 18.11
CA HIS A 177 -13.29 -20.03 18.34
C HIS A 177 -12.09 -19.30 17.72
N LEU A 178 -11.98 -18.00 18.03
CA LEU A 178 -10.79 -17.21 17.70
C LEU A 178 -9.54 -17.89 18.29
N PRO A 179 -8.49 -18.16 17.50
CA PRO A 179 -7.28 -18.77 18.01
C PRO A 179 -6.64 -17.90 19.13
N PRO A 180 -6.07 -18.51 20.18
CA PRO A 180 -5.52 -17.77 21.33
C PRO A 180 -4.30 -16.91 20.97
N ASN A 181 -3.67 -17.19 19.83
CA ASN A 181 -2.57 -16.40 19.28
C ASN A 181 -3.04 -15.25 18.37
N VAL A 182 -4.32 -14.88 18.40
CA VAL A 182 -4.89 -13.79 17.60
C VAL A 182 -5.56 -12.76 18.50
N PHE A 183 -5.24 -11.49 18.29
CA PHE A 183 -5.89 -10.35 18.92
C PHE A 183 -6.57 -9.51 17.84
N THR A 184 -7.87 -9.27 17.97
CA THR A 184 -8.65 -8.50 17.00
C THR A 184 -9.13 -7.17 17.59
N GLN A 185 -9.05 -6.09 16.82
CA GLN A 185 -9.64 -4.79 17.17
C GLN A 185 -10.04 -4.05 15.89
N SER A 186 -11.13 -3.28 15.92
CA SER A 186 -11.58 -2.51 14.74
C SER A 186 -10.61 -1.40 14.33
N TRP A 187 -9.91 -0.83 15.31
CA TRP A 187 -8.89 0.20 15.12
C TRP A 187 -7.63 -0.13 15.90
N LEU A 188 -6.47 0.00 15.25
CA LEU A 188 -5.17 -0.30 15.85
C LEU A 188 -4.25 0.93 15.81
N PRO A 189 -3.42 1.15 16.85
CA PRO A 189 -2.36 2.14 16.81
C PRO A 189 -1.21 1.66 15.91
N GLN A 190 -1.40 1.75 14.59
CA GLN A 190 -0.56 1.10 13.57
C GLN A 190 0.93 1.46 13.71
N GLN A 191 1.29 2.75 13.80
CA GLN A 191 2.69 3.17 13.93
C GLN A 191 3.33 2.72 15.25
N ASP A 192 2.55 2.65 16.33
CA ASP A 192 3.05 2.17 17.62
C ASP A 192 3.32 0.66 17.59
N LEU A 193 2.48 -0.10 16.88
CA LEU A 193 2.68 -1.52 16.64
C LEU A 193 3.85 -1.78 15.68
N LEU A 194 3.94 -1.04 14.58
CA LEU A 194 5.04 -1.16 13.62
C LEU A 194 6.39 -0.83 14.25
N GLY A 195 6.47 0.21 15.08
CA GLY A 195 7.69 0.55 15.80
C GLY A 195 7.94 -0.27 17.06
N HIS A 196 7.11 -1.27 17.38
CA HIS A 196 7.37 -2.17 18.51
C HIS A 196 8.50 -3.16 18.16
N PRO A 197 9.48 -3.42 19.04
CA PRO A 197 10.65 -4.25 18.73
C PRO A 197 10.33 -5.71 18.38
N LYS A 198 9.13 -6.18 18.75
CA LYS A 198 8.62 -7.52 18.42
C LYS A 198 7.74 -7.57 17.17
N CYS A 199 7.53 -6.46 16.46
CA CYS A 199 6.82 -6.50 15.18
C CYS A 199 7.75 -7.06 14.11
N ARG A 200 7.40 -8.22 13.55
CA ARG A 200 8.25 -8.91 12.56
C ARG A 200 7.74 -8.76 11.14
N THR A 201 6.46 -8.55 10.95
CA THR A 201 5.85 -8.50 9.62
C THR A 201 4.58 -7.68 9.66
N HIS A 202 4.34 -6.95 8.58
CA HIS A 202 3.07 -6.29 8.34
C HIS A 202 2.35 -6.92 7.14
N ILE A 203 1.16 -7.46 7.35
CA ILE A 203 0.24 -7.81 6.26
C ILE A 203 -0.61 -6.58 5.95
N SER A 204 -0.46 -6.02 4.75
CA SER A 204 -1.11 -4.78 4.36
C SER A 204 -1.90 -4.93 3.06
N HIS A 205 -3.05 -4.24 2.98
CA HIS A 205 -3.79 -4.13 1.74
C HIS A 205 -3.13 -3.24 0.67
N GLY A 206 -2.04 -2.53 0.99
CA GLY A 206 -1.27 -1.69 0.05
C GLY A 206 -1.64 -0.21 0.00
N GLY A 207 -2.38 0.29 1.00
CA GLY A 207 -2.58 1.73 1.18
C GLY A 207 -1.23 2.44 1.38
N ILE A 208 -0.97 3.48 0.58
CA ILE A 208 0.35 4.15 0.52
C ILE A 208 0.87 4.61 1.89
N ASN A 209 0.03 5.20 2.74
CA ASN A 209 0.46 5.66 4.06
C ASN A 209 0.91 4.49 4.93
N SER A 210 0.13 3.40 4.96
CA SER A 210 0.49 2.18 5.69
C SER A 210 1.78 1.55 5.16
N VAL A 211 1.98 1.56 3.85
CA VAL A 211 3.22 1.05 3.25
C VAL A 211 4.41 1.93 3.65
N ILE A 212 4.28 3.26 3.56
CA ILE A 212 5.33 4.20 3.98
C ILE A 212 5.65 4.02 5.48
N GLU A 213 4.65 3.86 6.35
CA GLU A 213 4.86 3.60 7.78
C GLU A 213 5.61 2.29 8.03
N SER A 214 5.33 1.25 7.23
CA SER A 214 6.04 -0.03 7.34
C SER A 214 7.52 0.12 7.00
N VAL A 215 7.81 0.83 5.90
CA VAL A 215 9.18 1.13 5.48
C VAL A 215 9.88 2.01 6.51
N TRP A 216 9.21 3.04 7.03
CA TRP A 216 9.73 3.93 8.06
C TRP A 216 10.17 3.17 9.33
N HIS A 217 9.37 2.20 9.76
CA HIS A 217 9.69 1.36 10.92
C HIS A 217 10.58 0.15 10.60
N GLY A 218 11.00 -0.03 9.34
CA GLY A 218 11.83 -1.17 8.93
C GLY A 218 11.12 -2.52 9.03
N VAL A 219 9.79 -2.55 8.95
CA VAL A 219 9.00 -3.79 9.04
C VAL A 219 8.72 -4.33 7.63
N PRO A 220 9.17 -5.54 7.29
CA PRO A 220 8.92 -6.13 5.98
C PRO A 220 7.42 -6.41 5.79
N THR A 221 6.94 -6.23 4.56
CA THR A 221 5.50 -6.22 4.28
C THR A 221 5.06 -7.38 3.37
N ILE A 222 4.03 -8.12 3.79
CA ILE A 222 3.27 -9.00 2.89
C ILE A 222 2.09 -8.20 2.34
N GLY A 223 2.14 -7.88 1.06
CA GLY A 223 1.12 -7.12 0.35
C GLY A 223 0.02 -8.00 -0.22
N ILE A 224 -1.23 -7.71 0.13
CA ILE A 224 -2.42 -8.33 -0.48
C ILE A 224 -3.30 -7.23 -1.07
N PRO A 225 -3.06 -6.82 -2.33
CA PRO A 225 -3.69 -5.64 -2.90
C PRO A 225 -5.18 -5.85 -3.17
N LEU A 226 -5.97 -4.83 -2.81
CA LEU A 226 -7.41 -4.79 -3.10
C LEU A 226 -7.77 -3.82 -4.25
N THR A 227 -6.83 -2.97 -4.64
CA THR A 227 -7.00 -2.00 -5.73
C THR A 227 -5.76 -1.99 -6.63
N VAL A 228 -5.89 -1.39 -7.81
CA VAL A 228 -4.77 -1.21 -8.74
C VAL A 228 -3.67 -0.34 -8.12
N ALA A 229 -4.04 0.78 -7.50
CA ALA A 229 -3.08 1.67 -6.85
C ALA A 229 -2.33 0.96 -5.70
N ALA A 230 -3.05 0.15 -4.91
CA ALA A 230 -2.44 -0.63 -3.85
C ALA A 230 -1.48 -1.70 -4.39
N HIS A 231 -1.83 -2.35 -5.49
CA HIS A 231 -0.94 -3.28 -6.18
C HIS A 231 0.36 -2.60 -6.60
N ASP A 232 0.28 -1.42 -7.21
CA ASP A 232 1.48 -0.69 -7.63
C ASP A 232 2.36 -0.26 -6.44
N ASN A 233 1.76 0.12 -5.30
CA ASN A 233 2.52 0.44 -4.08
C ASN A 233 3.26 -0.79 -3.55
N LEU A 234 2.58 -1.94 -3.48
CA LEU A 234 3.15 -3.18 -2.98
C LEU A 234 4.16 -3.81 -3.94
N LEU A 235 3.99 -3.60 -5.26
CA LEU A 235 4.96 -4.00 -6.26
C LEU A 235 6.31 -3.30 -6.06
N ARG A 236 6.29 -1.99 -5.77
CA ARG A 236 7.52 -1.21 -5.56
C ARG A 236 8.35 -1.70 -4.38
N ILE A 237 7.72 -2.04 -3.26
CA ILE A 237 8.43 -2.58 -2.10
C ILE A 237 8.92 -4.01 -2.35
N SER A 238 8.12 -4.82 -3.06
CA SER A 238 8.50 -6.20 -3.37
C SER A 238 9.68 -6.25 -4.34
N ALA A 239 9.68 -5.38 -5.37
CA ALA A 239 10.80 -5.25 -6.31
C ALA A 239 12.12 -4.82 -5.63
N ARG A 240 12.04 -4.19 -4.45
CA ARG A 240 13.21 -3.78 -3.65
C ARG A 240 13.58 -4.78 -2.56
N GLY A 241 12.93 -5.95 -2.52
CA GLY A 241 13.16 -6.97 -1.49
C GLY A 241 12.62 -6.62 -0.10
N ALA A 242 11.85 -5.53 0.04
CA ALA A 242 11.27 -5.09 1.32
C ALA A 242 9.90 -5.74 1.61
N GLY A 243 9.45 -6.66 0.76
CA GLY A 243 8.16 -7.31 0.93
C GLY A 243 7.87 -8.43 -0.07
N LEU A 244 6.74 -9.09 0.14
CA LEU A 244 6.19 -10.11 -0.75
C LEU A 244 4.82 -9.67 -1.25
N LEU A 245 4.53 -9.90 -2.53
CA LEU A 245 3.21 -9.63 -3.12
C LEU A 245 2.44 -10.94 -3.29
N ILE A 246 1.24 -11.01 -2.72
CA ILE A 246 0.29 -12.12 -2.91
C ILE A 246 -0.99 -11.54 -3.47
N THR A 247 -1.34 -11.90 -4.70
CA THR A 247 -2.61 -11.43 -5.26
C THR A 247 -3.79 -12.11 -4.56
N LYS A 248 -4.96 -11.46 -4.58
CA LYS A 248 -6.20 -12.05 -4.02
C LYS A 248 -6.52 -13.43 -4.64
N SER A 249 -6.20 -13.65 -5.91
CA SER A 249 -6.37 -14.93 -6.60
C SER A 249 -5.45 -16.04 -6.09
N GLU A 250 -4.29 -15.68 -5.53
CA GLU A 250 -3.33 -16.64 -4.97
C GLU A 250 -3.53 -16.86 -3.47
N LEU A 251 -4.43 -16.09 -2.84
CA LEU A 251 -4.63 -16.13 -1.41
C LEU A 251 -5.26 -17.46 -1.00
N THR A 252 -4.44 -18.29 -0.36
CA THR A 252 -4.84 -19.52 0.32
C THR A 252 -4.17 -19.57 1.69
N GLN A 253 -4.65 -20.44 2.57
CA GLN A 253 -3.98 -20.73 3.83
C GLN A 253 -2.50 -21.07 3.60
N ASP A 254 -2.21 -22.01 2.70
CA ASP A 254 -0.84 -22.48 2.45
C ASP A 254 0.05 -21.39 1.88
N LYS A 255 -0.48 -20.56 0.97
CA LYS A 255 0.27 -19.42 0.41
C LYS A 255 0.60 -18.38 1.48
N LEU A 256 -0.34 -18.11 2.39
CA LEU A 256 -0.12 -17.17 3.48
C LEU A 256 0.88 -17.71 4.51
N VAL A 257 0.79 -18.99 4.86
CA VAL A 257 1.77 -19.67 5.73
C VAL A 257 3.16 -19.67 5.10
N TRP A 258 3.26 -19.97 3.80
CA TRP A 258 4.51 -19.88 3.07
C TRP A 258 5.09 -18.47 3.14
N ALA A 259 4.30 -17.44 2.83
CA ALA A 259 4.78 -16.06 2.81
C ALA A 259 5.25 -15.58 4.19
N LEU A 260 4.53 -15.94 5.26
CA LEU A 260 4.92 -15.64 6.64
C LEU A 260 6.23 -16.31 7.06
N LYS A 261 6.54 -17.49 6.51
CA LYS A 261 7.82 -18.16 6.72
C LYS A 261 8.92 -17.58 5.85
N GLU A 262 8.60 -17.26 4.60
CA GLU A 262 9.56 -16.79 3.61
C GLU A 262 10.05 -15.38 3.91
N ILE A 263 9.14 -14.48 4.29
CA ILE A 263 9.52 -13.10 4.59
C ILE A 263 10.52 -12.99 5.75
N ARG A 264 10.48 -13.95 6.69
CA ARG A 264 11.39 -14.05 7.83
C ARG A 264 12.78 -14.59 7.48
N LYS A 265 12.99 -15.17 6.30
CA LYS A 265 14.33 -15.63 5.87
C LYS A 265 15.17 -14.50 5.29
N ASN A 266 14.52 -13.42 4.83
CA ASN A 266 15.14 -12.32 4.11
C ASN A 266 15.36 -11.06 5.00
N THR A 267 15.21 -11.21 6.31
CA THR A 267 15.39 -10.19 7.36
C THR A 267 15.97 -10.82 8.61
#